data_AF-A0A7X9H7X1-F1
#
_entry.id   AF-A0A7X9H7X1-F1
#
_cell.length_a   1.000
_cell.length_b   1.000
_cell.length_c   1.000
_cell.angle_alpha   90.00
_cell.angle_beta   90.00
_cell.angle_gamma   90.00
#
_symmetry.space_group_name_H-M   'P 1'
#
loop_
_entity.id
_entity.type
_entity.pdbx_description
1 polymer ?
#
loop_
_entity_poly.entity_id
_entity_poly.type
_entity_poly.pdbx_seq_one_letter_code
_entity_poly.pdbx_strand_id
1 'polypeptide(L)'
;IKIVKTVDGKITVTKREIVESGKIAFDHAKIIEYGLERLRNKIEYTDVAFNLMPKRFTLTQLQQVYEVILDTELLKANFRRKVSDRVVETNEYTKNVGHRPSKLFKFNPDWDNTSG
;
A
#
# COMPACT_ATOMS: atom_id res chain seq x y z
N ILE A 1 6.13 -19.45 2.46
CA ILE A 1 5.42 -18.77 3.57
C ILE A 1 3.99 -19.30 3.59
N LYS A 2 3.51 -19.78 4.74
CA LYS A 2 2.11 -20.15 4.95
C LYS A 2 1.37 -18.93 5.49
N ILE A 3 0.24 -18.63 4.87
CA ILE A 3 -0.60 -17.50 5.24
C ILE A 3 -1.91 -18.06 5.77
N VAL A 4 -2.28 -17.67 6.98
CA VAL A 4 -3.55 -18.02 7.61
C VAL A 4 -4.32 -16.73 7.84
N LYS A 5 -5.45 -16.56 7.15
CA LYS A 5 -6.37 -15.44 7.36
C LYS A 5 -7.49 -15.94 8.27
N THR A 6 -7.65 -15.32 9.43
CA THR A 6 -8.77 -15.55 10.36
C THR A 6 -9.63 -14.30 10.36
N VAL A 7 -10.91 -14.46 10.05
CA VAL A 7 -11.88 -13.38 10.09
C VAL A 7 -12.68 -13.52 11.38
N ASP A 8 -12.58 -12.53 12.26
CA ASP A 8 -13.40 -12.41 13.46
C ASP A 8 -14.24 -11.13 13.36
N GLY A 9 -15.51 -11.29 12.99
CA GLY A 9 -16.40 -10.17 12.68
C GLY A 9 -15.89 -9.30 11.53
N LYS A 10 -15.57 -8.02 11.82
CA LYS A 10 -14.99 -7.07 10.84
C LYS A 10 -13.46 -7.10 10.79
N ILE A 11 -12.81 -7.82 11.71
CA ILE A 11 -11.36 -7.83 11.85
C ILE A 11 -10.81 -9.02 11.06
N THR A 12 -9.93 -8.75 10.10
CA THR A 12 -9.18 -9.79 9.40
C THR A 12 -7.78 -9.86 9.98
N VAL A 13 -7.48 -10.93 10.70
CA VAL A 13 -6.14 -11.22 11.21
C VAL A 13 -5.42 -12.09 10.20
N THR A 14 -4.30 -11.59 9.64
CA THR A 14 -3.46 -12.37 8.73
C THR A 14 -2.18 -12.80 9.45
N LYS A 15 -2.09 -14.07 9.81
CA LYS A 15 -0.87 -14.67 10.36
C LYS A 15 -0.01 -15.22 9.21
N ARG A 16 1.26 -14.84 9.17
CA ARG A 16 2.23 -15.34 8.19
C ARG A 16 3.32 -16.13 8.91
N GLU A 17 3.59 -17.33 8.42
CA GLU A 17 4.56 -18.25 8.98
C GLU A 17 5.56 -18.68 7.91
N ILE A 18 6.85 -18.59 8.20
CA ILE A 18 7.89 -19.06 7.27
C ILE A 18 7.98 -20.58 7.41
N VAL A 19 7.37 -21.30 6.47
CA VAL A 19 7.42 -22.78 6.41
C VAL A 19 8.69 -23.30 5.74
N GLU A 20 9.25 -22.54 4.80
CA GLU A 20 10.48 -22.87 4.09
C GLU A 20 11.16 -21.55 3.66
N SER A 21 12.47 -21.43 3.84
CA SER A 21 13.26 -20.24 3.49
C SER A 21 13.90 -20.31 2.10
N GLY A 22 13.82 -21.45 1.41
CA GLY A 22 14.54 -21.68 0.15
C GLY A 22 16.07 -21.58 0.33
N LYS A 23 16.79 -21.11 -0.71
CA LYS A 23 18.25 -20.87 -0.70
C LYS A 23 18.66 -19.59 0.04
N ILE A 24 17.76 -18.98 0.81
CA ILE A 24 18.08 -17.78 1.59
C ILE A 24 18.89 -18.20 2.81
N ALA A 25 20.11 -17.64 2.93
CA ALA A 25 21.04 -17.99 3.99
C ALA A 25 20.56 -17.48 5.37
N PHE A 26 20.96 -18.22 6.42
CA PHE A 26 20.73 -17.88 7.83
C PHE A 26 19.24 -17.61 8.14
N ASP A 27 18.96 -16.50 8.82
CA ASP A 27 17.63 -16.05 9.24
C ASP A 27 17.11 -14.89 8.37
N HIS A 28 17.72 -14.62 7.21
CA HIS A 28 17.32 -13.52 6.33
C HIS A 28 15.85 -13.60 5.92
N ALA A 29 15.29 -14.81 5.77
CA ALA A 29 13.85 -14.99 5.50
C ALA A 29 12.99 -14.40 6.63
N LYS A 30 13.40 -14.55 7.89
CA LYS A 30 12.72 -13.96 9.06
C LYS A 30 12.85 -12.45 9.08
N ILE A 31 14.03 -11.92 8.77
CA ILE A 31 14.29 -10.48 8.70
C ILE A 31 13.41 -9.82 7.63
N ILE A 32 13.31 -10.45 6.44
CA ILE A 32 12.47 -9.96 5.34
C ILE A 32 10.99 -9.96 5.75
N GLU A 33 10.49 -11.07 6.33
CA GLU A 33 9.09 -11.13 6.76
C GLU A 33 8.78 -10.10 7.85
N TYR A 34 9.67 -9.93 8.83
CA TYR A 34 9.54 -8.90 9.85
C TYR A 34 9.52 -7.48 9.24
N GLY A 35 10.38 -7.22 8.25
CA GLY A 35 10.39 -5.94 7.52
C GLY A 35 9.06 -5.68 6.80
N LEU A 36 8.50 -6.71 6.13
CA LEU A 36 7.20 -6.62 5.46
C LEU A 36 6.05 -6.43 6.44
N GLU A 37 6.06 -7.11 7.59
CA GLU A 37 5.07 -6.93 8.65
C GLU A 37 5.09 -5.50 9.19
N ARG A 38 6.29 -4.96 9.47
CA ARG A 38 6.45 -3.57 9.91
C ARG A 38 5.96 -2.58 8.84
N LEU A 39 6.23 -2.84 7.56
CA LEU A 39 5.76 -2.02 6.45
C LEU A 39 4.22 -2.02 6.36
N ARG A 40 3.59 -3.20 6.44
CA ARG A 40 2.13 -3.36 6.44
C ARG A 40 1.47 -2.64 7.59
N ASN A 41 2.05 -2.71 8.79
CA ASN A 41 1.52 -2.01 9.95
C ASN A 41 1.60 -0.49 9.75
N LYS A 42 2.69 0.02 9.17
CA LYS A 42 2.88 1.45 8.96
C LYS A 42 2.07 2.06 7.83
N ILE A 43 1.77 1.31 6.77
CA ILE A 43 1.18 1.89 5.55
C ILE A 43 -0.21 2.53 5.79
N GLU A 44 -0.90 2.11 6.85
CA GLU A 44 -2.22 2.63 7.19
C GLU A 44 -2.17 4.08 7.70
N TYR A 45 -1.16 4.42 8.48
CA TYR A 45 -1.05 5.70 9.18
C TYR A 45 0.22 6.48 8.83
N THR A 46 1.00 6.06 7.84
CA THR A 46 2.20 6.82 7.41
C THR A 46 2.13 7.19 5.93
N ASP A 47 3.06 8.04 5.53
CA ASP A 47 3.31 8.47 4.15
C ASP A 47 4.17 7.46 3.36
N VAL A 48 4.54 6.32 3.94
CA VAL A 48 5.51 5.36 3.35
C VAL A 48 5.10 4.91 1.95
N ALA A 49 3.80 4.75 1.69
CA ALA A 49 3.32 4.40 0.35
C ALA A 49 3.69 5.47 -0.69
N PHE A 50 3.64 6.76 -0.33
CA PHE A 50 3.95 7.87 -1.24
C PHE A 50 5.44 7.97 -1.53
N ASN A 51 6.31 7.56 -0.62
CA ASN A 51 7.76 7.47 -0.85
C ASN A 51 8.14 6.44 -1.92
N LEU A 52 7.26 5.47 -2.18
CA LEU A 52 7.41 4.46 -3.24
C LEU A 52 6.81 4.92 -4.58
N MET A 53 6.11 6.06 -4.59
CA MET A 53 5.42 6.57 -5.77
C MET A 53 6.27 7.61 -6.50
N PRO A 54 6.12 7.74 -7.83
CA PRO A 54 6.64 8.91 -8.54
C PRO A 54 5.99 10.20 -8.02
N LYS A 55 6.57 11.38 -8.34
CA LYS A 55 6.01 12.68 -7.93
C LYS A 55 4.56 12.93 -8.41
N ARG A 56 4.16 12.26 -9.49
CA ARG A 56 2.83 12.34 -10.10
C ARG A 56 2.34 10.93 -10.40
N PHE A 57 1.16 10.59 -9.91
CA PHE A 57 0.60 9.25 -10.03
C PHE A 57 -0.91 9.27 -10.18
N THR A 58 -1.46 8.16 -10.66
CA THR A 58 -2.91 7.92 -10.63
C THR A 58 -3.33 7.26 -9.30
N LEU A 59 -4.58 7.47 -8.88
CA LEU A 59 -5.12 6.76 -7.71
C LEU A 59 -5.13 5.24 -7.90
N THR A 60 -5.22 4.75 -9.14
CA THR A 60 -5.13 3.32 -9.44
C THR A 60 -3.73 2.77 -9.18
N GLN A 61 -2.67 3.50 -9.57
CA GLN A 61 -1.30 3.09 -9.25
C GLN A 61 -1.04 3.11 -7.74
N LEU A 62 -1.55 4.12 -7.03
CA LEU A 62 -1.44 4.17 -5.58
C LEU A 62 -2.18 2.96 -4.95
N GLN A 63 -3.39 2.65 -5.42
CA GLN A 63 -4.15 1.48 -4.97
C GLN A 63 -3.34 0.19 -5.15
N GLN A 64 -2.74 -0.01 -6.31
CA GLN A 64 -1.92 -1.20 -6.60
C GLN A 64 -0.74 -1.33 -5.63
N VAL A 65 -0.05 -0.23 -5.29
CA VAL A 65 1.04 -0.27 -4.30
C VAL A 65 0.51 -0.68 -2.92
N TYR A 66 -0.63 -0.14 -2.50
CA TYR A 66 -1.27 -0.55 -1.25
C TYR A 66 -1.66 -2.03 -1.26
N GLU A 67 -2.28 -2.51 -2.34
CA GLU A 67 -2.72 -3.90 -2.49
C GLU A 67 -1.55 -4.89 -2.47
N VAL A 68 -0.43 -4.54 -3.12
CA VAL A 68 0.79 -5.36 -3.14
C VAL A 68 1.41 -5.44 -1.75
N ILE A 69 1.49 -4.31 -1.02
CA ILE A 69 2.06 -4.31 0.33
C ILE A 69 1.17 -5.07 1.31
N LEU A 70 -0.14 -4.80 1.28
CA LEU A 70 -1.11 -5.42 2.16
C LEU A 70 -1.42 -6.88 1.80
N ASP A 71 -1.13 -7.28 0.55
CA ASP A 71 -1.42 -8.62 0.01
C ASP A 71 -2.93 -8.94 0.13
N THR A 72 -3.72 -7.95 -0.30
CA THR A 72 -5.18 -7.98 -0.37
C THR A 72 -5.68 -7.01 -1.43
N GLU A 73 -6.76 -7.37 -2.11
CA GLU A 73 -7.47 -6.43 -2.99
C GLU A 73 -8.24 -5.39 -2.17
N LEU A 74 -8.30 -4.16 -2.69
CA LEU A 74 -9.00 -3.05 -2.08
C LEU A 74 -10.17 -2.59 -2.94
N LEU A 75 -11.31 -2.34 -2.29
CA LEU A 75 -12.45 -1.75 -2.97
C LEU A 75 -12.13 -0.31 -3.37
N LYS A 76 -12.16 -0.02 -4.67
CA LYS A 76 -11.83 1.28 -5.26
C LYS A 76 -12.53 2.47 -4.58
N ALA A 77 -13.80 2.33 -4.23
CA ALA A 77 -14.57 3.39 -3.56
C ALA A 77 -14.07 3.66 -2.13
N ASN A 78 -13.75 2.62 -1.37
CA ASN A 78 -13.21 2.74 -0.03
C ASN A 78 -11.79 3.29 -0.05
N PHE A 79 -10.98 2.82 -1.00
CA PHE A 79 -9.61 3.32 -1.18
C PHE A 79 -9.59 4.81 -1.49
N ARG A 80 -10.41 5.27 -2.45
CA ARG A 80 -10.53 6.70 -2.79
C ARG A 80 -10.89 7.56 -1.60
N ARG A 81 -11.82 7.10 -0.75
CA ARG A 81 -12.18 7.79 0.51
C ARG A 81 -11.05 7.76 1.53
N LYS A 82 -10.28 6.67 1.60
CA LYS A 82 -9.16 6.50 2.56
C LYS A 82 -7.99 7.46 2.29
N VAL A 83 -7.74 7.81 1.03
CA VAL A 83 -6.56 8.60 0.64
C VAL A 83 -6.87 10.05 0.25
N SER A 84 -8.14 10.48 0.32
CA SER A 84 -8.58 11.78 -0.21
C SER A 84 -7.93 12.97 0.48
N ASP A 85 -7.60 12.85 1.75
CA ASP A 85 -6.90 13.85 2.58
C ASP A 85 -5.38 13.86 2.35
N ARG A 86 -4.82 12.75 1.82
CA ARG A 86 -3.38 12.55 1.61
C ARG A 86 -2.90 12.93 0.21
N VAL A 87 -3.83 13.25 -0.70
CA VAL A 87 -3.52 13.53 -2.10
C VAL A 87 -4.13 14.84 -2.55
N VAL A 88 -3.38 15.57 -3.37
CA VAL A 88 -3.85 16.78 -4.05
C VAL A 88 -4.01 16.47 -5.52
N GLU A 89 -5.16 16.81 -6.05
CA GLU A 89 -5.46 16.68 -7.47
C GLU A 89 -4.64 17.68 -8.30
N THR A 90 -4.13 17.25 -9.45
CA THR A 90 -3.39 18.11 -10.38
C THR A 90 -4.22 18.44 -11.62
N ASN A 91 -3.77 19.43 -12.40
CA ASN A 91 -4.34 19.74 -13.71
C ASN A 91 -3.81 18.81 -14.83
N GLU A 92 -3.06 17.76 -14.47
CA GLU A 92 -2.40 16.88 -15.41
C GLU A 92 -3.11 15.54 -15.52
N TYR A 93 -2.90 14.90 -16.67
CA TYR A 93 -3.47 13.60 -16.99
C TYR A 93 -2.37 12.68 -17.56
N THR A 94 -2.57 11.37 -17.42
CA THR A 94 -1.69 10.38 -18.06
C THR A 94 -1.63 10.62 -19.56
N LYS A 95 -0.43 10.54 -20.15
CA LYS A 95 -0.26 10.59 -21.61
C LYS A 95 -1.03 9.42 -22.25
N ASN A 96 -1.70 9.70 -23.36
CA ASN A 96 -2.58 8.76 -24.06
C ASN A 96 -1.83 7.47 -24.44
N VAL A 97 -2.07 6.39 -23.69
CA VAL A 97 -1.66 5.03 -24.06
C VAL A 97 -2.94 4.21 -24.21
N GLY A 98 -3.66 4.41 -25.32
CA GLY A 98 -4.80 3.57 -25.75
C GLY A 98 -6.09 3.62 -24.91
N HIS A 99 -6.11 4.25 -23.73
CA HIS A 99 -7.28 4.34 -22.84
C HIS A 99 -7.57 5.77 -22.41
N ARG A 100 -8.79 6.00 -21.88
CA ARG A 100 -9.23 7.29 -21.34
C ARG A 100 -8.16 7.82 -20.38
N PRO A 101 -7.64 9.04 -20.60
CA PRO A 101 -6.59 9.60 -19.76
C PRO A 101 -7.07 9.69 -18.30
N SER A 102 -6.25 9.20 -17.39
CA SER A 102 -6.49 9.24 -15.95
C SER A 102 -5.90 10.50 -15.34
N LYS A 103 -6.61 11.12 -14.40
CA LYS A 103 -6.13 12.31 -13.71
C LYS A 103 -4.95 11.98 -12.80
N LEU A 104 -3.97 12.87 -12.77
CA LEU A 104 -2.78 12.73 -11.93
C LEU A 104 -2.97 13.46 -10.60
N PHE A 105 -2.39 12.87 -9.57
CA PHE A 105 -2.38 13.34 -8.19
C PHE A 105 -0.93 13.43 -7.71
N LYS A 106 -0.72 14.23 -6.67
CA LYS A 106 0.53 14.31 -5.91
C LYS A 106 0.22 14.12 -4.43
N PHE A 107 1.23 13.74 -3.65
CA PHE A 107 1.11 13.71 -2.19
C PHE A 107 0.76 15.10 -1.64
N ASN A 108 -0.10 15.16 -0.62
CA ASN A 108 -0.46 16.37 0.10
C ASN A 108 0.60 16.68 1.16
N PRO A 109 1.46 17.70 0.99
CA PRO A 109 2.48 18.05 1.97
C PRO A 109 1.89 18.58 3.29
N ASP A 110 0.65 19.07 3.26
CA ASP A 110 -0.06 19.59 4.43
C ASP A 110 -0.80 18.47 5.19
N TRP A 111 -0.65 17.21 4.76
CA TRP A 111 -1.19 16.07 5.49
C TRP A 111 -0.38 15.84 6.76
N ASP A 112 -0.96 16.23 7.89
CA ASP A 112 -0.35 16.06 9.20
C ASP A 112 -0.63 14.67 9.79
N ASN A 113 0.44 13.97 10.14
CA ASN A 113 0.42 12.67 10.79
C ASN A 113 0.95 12.75 12.25
N THR A 114 1.18 13.94 12.79
CA THR A 114 1.80 14.11 14.12
C THR A 114 0.86 13.86 15.31
N SER A 115 -0.33 13.28 15.09
CA SER A 115 -1.28 12.93 16.17
C SER A 115 -1.14 11.48 16.70
N GLY A 116 0.01 10.83 16.50
CA GLY A 116 0.29 9.45 16.94
C GLY A 116 1.12 9.36 18.21
#